data_AF-A0A6F8XCA6-F1
#
_entry.id   AF-A0A6F8XCA6-F1
#
_cell.length_a   1.000
_cell.length_b   1.000
_cell.length_c   1.000
_cell.angle_alpha   90.00
_cell.angle_beta   90.00
_cell.angle_gamma   90.00
#
_symmetry.space_group_name_H-M   'P 1'
#
loop_
_entity.id
_entity.type
_entity.pdbx_description
1 polymer ?
#
loop_
_entity_poly.entity_id
_entity_poly.type
_entity_poly.pdbx_seq_one_letter_code
_entity_poly.pdbx_strand_id
1 'polypeptide(L)' 'MDIYSRKIIAWEVHDTESGELAKQLLKRALLREGCWHQPPVLHSDNGAPMTSYTLKVMVSIKKW' A
#
# COMPACT_ATOMS: atom_id res chain seq x y z
N MET A 1 -5.67 -1.45 -4.43
CA MET A 1 -6.59 -1.24 -5.58
C MET A 1 -6.94 0.22 -5.66
N ASP A 2 -7.05 0.79 -6.86
CA ASP A 2 -7.60 2.14 -7.00
C ASP A 2 -9.13 2.10 -6.82
N ILE A 3 -9.64 2.89 -5.88
CA ILE A 3 -11.05 2.83 -5.48
C ILE A 3 -11.95 3.44 -6.56
N TYR A 4 -11.50 4.51 -7.21
CA TYR A 4 -12.29 5.24 -8.21
C TYR A 4 -12.51 4.42 -9.49
N SER A 5 -11.43 3.96 -10.11
CA SER A 5 -11.48 3.21 -11.39
C SER A 5 -11.72 1.72 -11.24
N ARG A 6 -11.65 1.19 -10.01
CA ARG A 6 -11.64 -0.25 -9.71
C ARG A 6 -10.48 -1.02 -10.35
N LYS A 7 -9.40 -0.34 -10.74
CA LYS A 7 -8.19 -0.96 -11.27
C LYS A 7 -7.38 -1.65 -10.17
N ILE A 8 -7.00 -2.91 -10.40
CA ILE A 8 -5.98 -3.59 -9.58
C ILE A 8 -4.61 -3.02 -9.96
N ILE A 9 -4.00 -2.27 -9.04
CA ILE A 9 -2.72 -1.59 -9.24
C ILE A 9 -1.51 -2.49 -8.96
N ALA A 10 -1.62 -3.39 -7.98
CA ALA A 10 -0.60 -4.34 -7.57
C ALA A 10 -1.19 -5.42 -6.66
N TRP A 11 -0.64 -6.63 -6.70
CA TRP A 11 -0.91 -7.73 -5.77
C TRP A 11 0.30 -8.66 -5.74
N GLU A 12 0.49 -9.38 -4.64
CA GLU A 12 1.47 -10.45 -4.51
C GLU A 12 1.00 -11.55 -3.58
N VAL A 13 1.60 -12.72 -3.72
CA VAL A 13 1.43 -13.87 -2.82
C VAL A 13 2.79 -14.17 -2.20
N HIS A 14 2.81 -14.30 -0.89
CA HIS A 14 4.00 -14.61 -0.09
C HIS A 14 3.62 -15.67 0.95
N ASP A 15 4.60 -16.44 1.40
CA ASP A 15 4.38 -17.48 2.42
C ASP A 15 3.99 -16.91 3.78
N THR A 16 4.32 -15.64 4.05
CA THR A 16 4.03 -14.96 5.32
C THR A 16 3.54 -13.54 5.11
N GLU A 17 2.72 -13.06 6.06
CA GLU A 17 2.29 -11.67 6.12
C GLU A 17 3.38 -10.82 6.80
N SER A 18 3.91 -9.80 6.11
CA SER A 18 4.97 -8.93 6.65
C SER A 18 4.83 -7.49 6.18
N GLY A 19 5.07 -6.54 7.10
CA GLY A 19 5.08 -5.11 6.79
C GLY A 19 6.15 -4.70 5.77
N GLU A 20 7.28 -5.41 5.71
CA GLU A 20 8.33 -5.14 4.73
C GLU A 20 7.91 -5.61 3.32
N LEU A 21 7.26 -6.77 3.21
CA LEU A 21 6.70 -7.25 1.95
C LEU A 21 5.63 -6.28 1.44
N ALA A 22 4.74 -5.84 2.33
CA ALA A 22 3.72 -4.84 2.01
C ALA A 22 4.34 -3.50 1.56
N LYS A 23 5.43 -3.06 2.20
CA LYS A 23 6.17 -1.85 1.80
C LYS A 23 6.75 -1.98 0.39
N GLN A 24 7.37 -3.11 0.07
CA GLN A 24 7.96 -3.36 -1.26
C GLN A 24 6.90 -3.44 -2.36
N LEU A 25 5.75 -4.04 -2.07
CA LEU A 25 4.58 -4.03 -2.94
C LEU A 25 4.12 -2.60 -3.22
N LEU A 26 3.94 -1.79 -2.16
CA LEU A 26 3.46 -0.42 -2.29
C LEU A 26 4.44 0.45 -3.09
N LYS A 27 5.75 0.34 -2.82
CA LYS A 27 6.77 1.08 -3.56
C LYS A 27 6.69 0.83 -5.07
N ARG A 28 6.54 -0.43 -5.49
CA ARG A 28 6.40 -0.77 -6.91
C ARG A 28 5.09 -0.26 -7.51
N ALA A 29 3.99 -0.34 -6.75
CA ALA A 29 2.71 0.21 -7.17
C ALA A 29 2.79 1.72 -7.42
N LEU A 30 3.37 2.48 -6.48
CA LEU A 30 3.51 3.94 -6.60
C LEU A 30 4.40 4.35 -7.77
N LEU A 31 5.51 3.65 -7.99
CA LEU A 31 6.41 3.93 -9.11
C LEU A 31 5.74 3.63 -10.46
N ARG A 32 5.05 2.48 -10.56
CA ARG A 32 4.35 2.07 -11.79
C ARG A 32 3.21 3.02 -12.16
N GLU A 33 2.48 3.53 -11.17
CA GLU A 33 1.37 4.45 -11.38
C GLU A 33 1.82 5.94 -11.41
N GLY A 34 3.13 6.21 -11.28
CA GLY A 34 3.70 7.56 -11.38
C GLY A 34 3.36 8.49 -10.21
N CYS A 35 2.88 7.94 -9.09
CA CYS A 35 2.41 8.71 -7.93
C CYS A 35 3.40 8.72 -6.75
N TRP A 36 4.68 8.43 -7.00
CA TRP A 36 5.72 8.44 -5.95
C TRP A 36 5.87 9.79 -5.24
N HIS A 37 5.83 10.90 -6.00
CA HIS A 37 5.99 12.25 -5.45
C HIS A 37 4.69 12.84 -4.89
N GLN A 38 3.55 12.25 -5.24
CA GLN A 38 2.23 12.64 -4.76
C GLN A 38 1.44 11.37 -4.41
N PRO A 39 1.83 10.67 -3.32
CA PRO A 39 1.22 9.40 -2.97
C PRO A 39 -0.25 9.60 -2.61
N PRO A 40 -1.16 8.72 -3.10
CA PRO A 40 -2.55 8.73 -2.71
C PRO A 40 -2.73 8.29 -1.24
N VAL A 41 -3.93 8.50 -0.71
CA VAL A 41 -4.30 7.97 0.61
C VAL A 41 -4.48 6.46 0.50
N LEU A 42 -3.77 5.71 1.33
CA LEU A 42 -3.96 4.28 1.45
C LEU A 42 -5.10 4.00 2.43
N HIS A 43 -6.12 3.30 1.94
CA HIS A 43 -7.17 2.74 2.79
C HIS A 43 -6.75 1.33 3.24
N SER A 44 -6.83 1.08 4.54
CA SER A 44 -6.51 -0.21 5.15
C SER A 44 -7.63 -0.60 6.11
N ASP A 45 -7.93 -1.90 6.15
CA ASP A 45 -8.89 -2.57 7.02
C ASP A 45 -8.34 -2.90 8.42
N ASN A 46 -7.14 -2.39 8.78
CA ASN A 46 -6.40 -2.68 10.03
C ASN A 46 -5.69 -4.04 10.12
N GLY A 47 -5.42 -4.72 9.00
CA GLY A 47 -4.50 -5.88 9.00
C GLY A 47 -3.13 -5.55 9.63
N ALA A 48 -2.53 -6.51 10.35
CA ALA A 48 -1.28 -6.32 11.09
C ALA A 48 -0.14 -5.71 10.25
N PRO A 49 0.12 -6.12 8.99
CA PRO A 49 1.16 -5.50 8.16
C PRO A 49 0.86 -4.05 7.83
N MET A 50 -0.41 -3.72 7.62
CA MET A 50 -0.87 -2.38 7.23
C MET A 50 -0.89 -1.39 8.41
N THR A 51 -0.75 -1.89 9.64
CA THR A 51 -0.51 -1.06 10.82
C THR A 51 0.97 -0.82 11.11
N SER A 52 1.88 -1.48 10.37
CA SER A 52 3.33 -1.32 10.53
C SER A 52 3.75 0.13 10.31
N TYR A 53 4.69 0.60 11.15
CA TYR A 53 5.25 1.95 11.05
C TYR A 53 5.84 2.23 9.66
N THR A 54 6.36 1.19 9.00
CA THR A 54 7.01 1.28 7.69
C THR A 54 6.09 1.79 6.58
N LEU A 55 4.79 1.43 6.59
CA LEU A 55 3.83 1.91 5.60
C LEU A 55 3.34 3.32 5.90
N LYS A 56 3.14 3.66 7.19
CA LYS A 56 2.70 5.00 7.63
C LYS A 56 3.68 6.11 7.25
N VAL A 57 4.96 5.80 7.12
CA VAL A 57 5.99 6.77 6.73
C VAL A 57 5.93 7.07 5.22
N MET A 58 5.44 6.14 4.40
CA MET A 58 5.43 6.30 2.94
C MET A 58 4.16 6.94 2.40
N VAL A 59 3.02 6.65 3.04
CA VAL A 59 1.70 7.10 2.59
C VAL A 59 0.85 7.50 3.79
N SER A 60 -0.06 8.45 3.57
CA SER A 60 -1.08 8.74 4.56
C SER A 60 -2.07 7.58 4.61
N ILE A 61 -2.20 6.96 5.78
CA ILE A 61 -3.16 5.87 6.02
C ILE A 61 -4.39 6.45 6.72
N LYS A 62 -5.55 6.35 6.08
CA LYS A 62 -6.83 6.66 6.74
C LYS A 62 -7.42 5.40 7.37
N LYS A 63 -7.61 5.46 8.69
CA LYS A 63 -8.45 4.54 9.44
C LYS A 63 -9.88 5.09 9.49
N TRP A 64 -10.85 4.21 9.38
CA TRP A 64 -12.24 4.46 9.72
C TRP A 64 -12.64 3.52 10.85
#